data_AF-A0A3E4LI97-F1
#
_entry.id   AF-A0A3E4LI97-F1
#
_cell.length_a   1.000
_cell.length_b   1.000
_cell.length_c   1.000
_cell.angle_alpha   90.00
_cell.angle_beta   90.00
_cell.angle_gamma   90.00
#
_symmetry.space_group_name_H-M   'P 1'
#
loop_
_entity.id
_entity.type
_entity.pdbx_description
1 polymer ?
#
loop_
_entity_poly.entity_id
_entity_poly.type
_entity_poly.pdbx_seq_one_letter_code
_entity_poly.pdbx_strand_id
1 'polypeptide(L)'
;MTGGVSTAISVPAAASGIAIAGTGLAISGSALAKMFDVRIQKSESSKGNGDGKNSQENANSSEWNKGSFDSSQESLDYHFNKHGEEVGAKNTEQYLRKAEEFAKNAKKGSTKSRVRGEVEGVIRYKKNGKYIDIAPDGSIVLFGKQ
;
A
#
# COMPACT_ATOMS: atom_id res chain seq x y z
N MET A 1 -72.76 -27.21 20.66
CA MET A 1 -72.47 -25.77 20.54
C MET A 1 -70.96 -25.64 20.47
N THR A 2 -70.42 -25.36 19.27
CA THR A 2 -69.80 -24.07 18.91
C THR A 2 -68.55 -23.81 19.76
N GLY A 3 -67.33 -23.77 19.25
CA GLY A 3 -66.86 -23.13 18.03
C GLY A 3 -65.60 -22.34 18.44
N GLY A 4 -64.61 -22.20 17.56
CA GLY A 4 -63.48 -21.31 17.86
C GLY A 4 -62.16 -21.72 17.24
N VAL A 5 -62.12 -21.69 15.90
CA VAL A 5 -60.88 -21.58 15.13
C VAL A 5 -60.03 -20.43 15.67
N SER A 6 -58.76 -20.68 16.00
CA SER A 6 -57.77 -19.62 16.15
C SER A 6 -56.81 -19.73 14.99
N THR A 7 -56.91 -18.75 14.10
CA THR A 7 -56.08 -18.55 12.93
C THR A 7 -54.62 -18.41 13.35
N ALA A 8 -53.74 -19.21 12.76
CA ALA A 8 -52.30 -18.98 12.87
C ALA A 8 -51.97 -17.66 12.14
N ILE A 9 -51.62 -16.62 12.91
CA ILE A 9 -51.06 -15.39 12.37
C ILE A 9 -49.65 -15.69 11.84
N SER A 10 -49.53 -15.77 10.52
CA SER A 10 -48.24 -15.81 9.83
C SER A 10 -47.51 -14.50 10.09
N VAL A 11 -46.40 -14.56 10.83
CA VAL A 11 -45.51 -13.42 10.99
C VAL A 11 -44.56 -13.42 9.80
N PRO A 12 -44.49 -12.36 8.97
CA PRO A 12 -43.50 -12.30 7.91
C PRO A 12 -42.09 -12.23 8.52
N ALA A 13 -41.20 -13.11 8.07
CA ALA A 13 -39.79 -13.09 8.41
C ALA A 13 -39.17 -11.76 7.94
N ALA A 14 -38.76 -10.93 8.89
CA ALA A 14 -37.97 -9.73 8.61
C ALA A 14 -36.54 -10.17 8.25
N ALA A 15 -36.29 -10.41 6.96
CA ALA A 15 -34.96 -10.52 6.42
C ALA A 15 -34.29 -9.14 6.45
N SER A 16 -33.55 -8.83 7.52
CA SER A 16 -32.66 -7.68 7.56
C SER A 16 -31.40 -7.97 6.74
N GLY A 17 -31.54 -8.01 5.42
CA GLY A 17 -30.42 -8.02 4.50
C GLY A 17 -30.10 -6.57 4.11
N ILE A 18 -28.94 -6.06 4.55
CA ILE A 18 -28.36 -4.87 3.92
C ILE A 18 -27.88 -5.34 2.54
N ALA A 19 -28.66 -5.03 1.51
CA ALA A 19 -28.24 -5.17 0.14
C ALA A 19 -27.14 -4.12 -0.13
N ILE A 20 -25.88 -4.54 -0.06
CA ILE A 20 -24.78 -3.76 -0.63
C ILE A 20 -24.93 -3.94 -2.14
N ALA A 21 -25.54 -2.95 -2.80
CA ALA A 21 -25.48 -2.83 -4.25
C ALA A 21 -24.01 -2.67 -4.62
N GLY A 22 -23.37 -3.77 -5.02
CA GLY A 22 -22.02 -3.74 -5.54
C GLY A 22 -22.00 -2.85 -6.77
N THR A 23 -21.42 -1.66 -6.65
CA THR A 23 -20.87 -0.94 -7.79
C THR A 23 -19.71 -1.79 -8.31
N GLY A 24 -20.03 -2.79 -9.12
CA GLY A 24 -19.06 -3.55 -9.88
C GLY A 24 -18.46 -2.62 -10.92
N LEU A 25 -17.31 -2.03 -10.61
CA LEU A 25 -16.44 -1.50 -11.65
C LEU A 25 -15.80 -2.72 -12.32
N ALA A 26 -16.47 -3.26 -13.33
CA ALA A 26 -15.93 -4.30 -14.17
C ALA A 26 -14.77 -3.72 -14.98
N ILE A 27 -13.54 -3.89 -14.49
CA ILE A 27 -12.35 -3.54 -15.25
C ILE A 27 -12.17 -4.66 -16.29
N SER A 28 -12.63 -4.40 -17.51
CA SER A 28 -12.49 -5.31 -18.64
C SER A 28 -11.01 -5.61 -18.89
N GLY A 29 -10.66 -6.89 -19.02
CA GLY A 29 -9.31 -7.46 -19.04
C GLY A 29 -8.42 -7.10 -20.25
N SER A 30 -8.66 -5.96 -20.90
CA SER A 30 -7.87 -5.47 -22.04
C SER A 30 -7.35 -4.04 -21.87
N ALA A 31 -7.78 -3.30 -20.84
CA ALA A 31 -7.26 -1.94 -20.57
C ALA A 31 -5.89 -1.91 -19.87
N LEU A 32 -5.42 -3.03 -19.28
CA LEU A 32 -4.15 -3.07 -18.55
C LEU A 32 -2.92 -3.13 -19.48
N ALA A 33 -3.06 -3.64 -20.70
CA ALA A 33 -1.92 -3.89 -21.61
C ALA A 33 -1.36 -2.64 -22.30
N LYS A 34 -1.96 -1.46 -22.08
CA LYS A 34 -1.62 -0.20 -22.79
C LYS A 34 -1.10 0.92 -21.88
N MET A 35 -0.81 0.64 -20.61
CA MET A 35 -0.27 1.63 -19.67
C MET A 35 1.27 1.67 -19.61
N PHE A 36 1.98 0.76 -20.29
CA PHE A 36 3.45 0.63 -20.25
C PHE A 36 4.19 1.23 -21.48
N ASP A 37 3.54 2.07 -22.27
CA ASP A 37 4.21 2.88 -23.32
C ASP A 37 4.12 4.38 -22.97
N VAL A 38 4.45 4.73 -21.73
CA VAL A 38 4.73 6.12 -21.38
C VAL A 38 6.11 6.43 -21.94
N ARG A 39 6.13 6.77 -23.23
CA ARG A 39 7.26 7.36 -23.95
C ARG A 39 7.94 8.41 -23.07
N ILE A 40 9.18 8.14 -22.65
CA ILE A 40 10.07 9.10 -22.00
C ILE A 40 10.16 10.34 -22.91
N GLN A 41 9.45 11.41 -22.55
CA GLN A 41 9.77 12.74 -23.04
C GLN A 41 10.95 13.23 -22.21
N LYS A 42 12.12 13.19 -22.84
CA LYS A 42 13.33 13.87 -22.40
C LYS A 42 12.99 15.35 -22.13
N SER A 43 12.86 15.72 -20.85
CA SER A 43 12.88 17.11 -20.44
C SER A 43 14.30 17.44 -19.95
N GLU A 44 15.05 18.15 -20.79
CA GLU A 44 16.19 18.91 -20.33
C GLU A 44 15.66 19.98 -19.36
N SER A 45 16.13 19.98 -18.12
CA SER A 45 15.89 21.12 -17.23
C SER A 45 17.15 21.51 -16.49
N SER A 46 17.38 22.83 -16.53
CA SER A 46 18.60 23.53 -16.21
C SER A 46 18.98 23.51 -14.73
N LYS A 47 20.29 23.32 -14.52
CA LYS A 47 21.17 24.01 -13.56
C LYS A 47 20.47 24.77 -12.41
N GLY A 48 20.38 24.08 -11.27
CA GLY A 48 20.67 24.52 -9.89
C GLY A 48 20.25 25.91 -9.41
N ASN A 49 19.46 25.94 -8.34
CA ASN A 49 19.82 26.67 -7.12
C ASN A 49 19.07 26.10 -5.91
N GLY A 50 19.75 26.12 -4.76
CA GLY A 50 19.25 25.58 -3.50
C GLY A 50 18.15 26.42 -2.85
N ASP A 51 17.74 25.92 -1.69
CA ASP A 51 16.88 26.54 -0.67
C ASP A 51 15.37 26.43 -0.87
N GLY A 52 14.70 25.87 0.15
CA GLY A 52 13.29 26.13 0.38
C GLY A 52 12.39 24.91 0.60
N LYS A 53 12.16 24.61 1.88
CA LYS A 53 10.93 24.12 2.50
C LYS A 53 9.74 23.78 1.57
N ASN A 54 9.26 22.54 1.75
CA ASN A 54 7.85 22.12 1.72
C ASN A 54 7.04 22.49 0.48
N SER A 55 6.91 21.54 -0.45
CA SER A 55 5.63 21.12 -1.03
C SER A 55 5.90 20.19 -2.20
N GLN A 56 5.85 18.88 -1.95
CA GLN A 56 5.16 17.99 -2.86
C GLN A 56 4.84 16.73 -2.05
N GLU A 57 3.58 16.56 -1.68
CA GLU A 57 3.03 15.22 -1.57
C GLU A 57 3.37 14.53 -2.89
N ASN A 58 4.46 13.78 -2.91
CA ASN A 58 4.82 12.98 -4.07
C ASN A 58 3.84 11.81 -4.07
N ALA A 59 2.69 12.09 -4.67
CA ALA A 59 1.67 11.14 -5.00
C ALA A 59 2.30 10.11 -5.93
N ASN A 60 2.35 8.86 -5.48
CA ASN A 60 2.77 7.68 -6.24
C ASN A 60 4.28 7.56 -6.53
N SER A 61 5.06 7.08 -5.57
CA SER A 61 6.20 6.24 -5.96
C SER A 61 6.21 4.98 -5.10
N SER A 62 5.69 3.91 -5.68
CA SER A 62 6.01 2.56 -5.22
C SER A 62 6.84 1.89 -6.30
N GLU A 63 8.14 2.13 -6.22
CA GLU A 63 9.14 1.20 -6.71
C GLU A 63 9.97 0.80 -5.49
N TRP A 64 10.18 -0.50 -5.33
CA TRP A 64 11.04 -1.02 -4.26
C TRP A 64 12.48 -0.59 -4.53
N ASN A 65 13.15 -0.05 -3.53
CA ASN A 65 14.52 0.43 -3.65
C ASN A 65 15.49 -0.77 -3.56
N LYS A 66 16.44 -0.85 -4.50
CA LYS A 66 17.47 -1.89 -4.45
C LYS A 66 18.40 -1.77 -3.25
N GLY A 67 18.54 -0.59 -2.65
CA GLY A 67 19.51 -0.34 -1.58
C GLY A 67 20.92 -0.77 -1.97
N SER A 68 21.57 -1.52 -1.07
CA SER A 68 22.88 -2.12 -1.29
C SER A 68 22.88 -3.36 -2.21
N PHE A 69 21.72 -3.83 -2.66
CA PHE A 69 21.63 -5.01 -3.53
C PHE A 69 21.89 -4.65 -5.00
N ASP A 70 22.16 -5.69 -5.79
CA ASP A 70 22.40 -5.57 -7.23
C ASP A 70 21.11 -5.21 -7.99
N SER A 71 19.94 -5.61 -7.48
CA SER A 71 18.64 -5.26 -8.07
C SER A 71 17.51 -5.05 -7.04
N SER A 72 16.49 -4.28 -7.43
CA SER A 72 15.28 -4.07 -6.61
C SER A 72 14.53 -5.36 -6.33
N GLN A 73 14.49 -6.29 -7.29
CA GLN A 73 13.80 -7.57 -7.12
C GLN A 73 14.51 -8.47 -6.10
N GLU A 74 15.84 -8.51 -6.11
CA GLU A 74 16.64 -9.26 -5.14
C GLU A 74 16.49 -8.69 -3.73
N SER A 75 16.55 -7.37 -3.60
CA SER A 75 16.26 -6.67 -2.34
C SER A 75 14.87 -7.04 -1.82
N LEU A 76 13.85 -6.99 -2.68
CA LEU A 76 12.47 -7.28 -2.31
C LEU A 76 12.31 -8.73 -1.85
N ASP A 77 12.91 -9.68 -2.56
CA ASP A 77 12.84 -11.10 -2.22
C ASP A 77 13.57 -11.39 -0.90
N TYR A 78 14.76 -10.81 -0.72
CA TYR A 78 15.51 -10.90 0.54
C TYR A 78 14.70 -10.38 1.72
N HIS A 79 14.12 -9.18 1.59
CA HIS A 79 13.32 -8.57 2.64
C HIS A 79 12.00 -9.31 2.86
N PHE A 80 11.37 -9.85 1.82
CA PHE A 80 10.22 -10.73 1.97
C PHE A 80 10.57 -12.01 2.74
N ASN A 81 11.68 -12.68 2.42
CA ASN A 81 12.07 -13.89 3.12
C ASN A 81 12.42 -13.62 4.59
N LYS A 82 12.94 -12.43 4.91
CA LYS A 82 13.25 -12.02 6.29
C LYS A 82 12.05 -11.52 7.09
N HIS A 83 11.16 -10.74 6.46
CA HIS A 83 10.13 -9.95 7.12
C HIS A 83 8.70 -10.24 6.63
N GLY A 84 8.53 -11.08 5.62
CA GLY A 84 7.24 -11.39 5.01
C GLY A 84 6.29 -12.04 6.00
N GLU A 85 6.74 -13.08 6.71
CA GLU A 85 5.92 -13.81 7.67
C GLU A 85 5.45 -12.92 8.83
N GLU A 86 6.33 -12.08 9.39
CA GLU A 86 6.00 -11.21 10.53
C GLU A 86 4.98 -10.11 10.20
N VAL A 87 4.89 -9.70 8.93
CA VAL A 87 3.85 -8.77 8.45
C VAL A 87 2.64 -9.50 7.85
N GLY A 88 2.62 -10.84 7.93
CA GLY A 88 1.55 -11.71 7.45
C GLY A 88 1.43 -11.72 5.93
N ALA A 89 2.54 -11.56 5.21
CA ALA A 89 2.63 -11.76 3.78
C ALA A 89 3.00 -13.22 3.47
N LYS A 90 2.31 -13.82 2.51
CA LYS A 90 2.52 -15.21 2.06
C LYS A 90 3.40 -15.30 0.82
N ASN A 91 3.55 -14.19 0.09
CA ASN A 91 4.39 -14.08 -1.09
C ASN A 91 4.91 -12.65 -1.23
N THR A 92 5.90 -12.49 -2.10
CA THR A 92 6.61 -11.24 -2.36
C THR A 92 5.68 -10.12 -2.84
N GLU A 93 4.70 -10.42 -3.68
CA GLU A 93 3.71 -9.44 -4.17
C GLU A 93 2.80 -8.91 -3.06
N GLN A 94 2.33 -9.80 -2.18
CA GLN A 94 1.51 -9.43 -1.03
C GLN A 94 2.32 -8.60 -0.03
N TYR A 95 3.61 -8.91 0.12
CA TYR A 95 4.53 -8.14 0.94
C TYR A 95 4.71 -6.72 0.41
N LEU A 96 4.95 -6.57 -0.91
CA LEU A 96 5.04 -5.25 -1.56
C LEU A 96 3.74 -4.45 -1.36
N ARG A 97 2.57 -5.05 -1.65
CA ARG A 97 1.28 -4.37 -1.45
C ARG A 97 1.06 -3.91 -0.01
N LYS A 98 1.38 -4.75 0.98
CA LYS A 98 1.29 -4.38 2.40
C LYS A 98 2.25 -3.25 2.75
N ALA A 99 3.47 -3.27 2.22
CA ALA A 99 4.45 -2.22 2.42
C ALA A 99 3.95 -0.88 1.84
N GLU A 100 3.36 -0.89 0.65
CA GLU A 100 2.74 0.29 0.03
C GLU A 100 1.58 0.86 0.86
N GLU A 101 0.66 0.00 1.27
CA GLU A 101 -0.48 0.40 2.12
C GLU A 101 0.00 0.98 3.45
N PHE A 102 1.03 0.37 4.04
CA PHE A 102 1.64 0.89 5.25
C PHE A 102 2.35 2.22 4.99
N ALA A 103 3.10 2.38 3.90
CA ALA A 103 3.79 3.63 3.54
C ALA A 103 2.83 4.82 3.44
N LYS A 104 1.67 4.62 2.79
CA LYS A 104 0.61 5.64 2.66
C LYS A 104 0.09 6.10 4.03
N ASN A 105 -0.06 5.17 4.97
CA ASN A 105 -0.61 5.43 6.31
C ASN A 105 0.45 5.77 7.37
N ALA A 106 1.71 5.42 7.14
CA ALA A 106 2.80 5.59 8.08
C ALA A 106 3.21 7.06 8.20
N LYS A 107 3.27 7.80 7.08
CA LYS A 107 3.64 9.23 7.08
C LYS A 107 2.76 10.09 8.00
N LYS A 108 1.52 9.65 8.28
CA LYS A 108 0.58 10.34 9.18
C LYS A 108 0.62 9.71 10.58
N GLY A 109 1.16 10.44 11.56
CA GLY A 109 1.10 10.05 12.98
C GLY A 109 2.05 8.92 13.41
N SER A 110 3.07 8.58 12.61
CA SER A 110 4.16 7.68 13.04
C SER A 110 5.26 8.43 13.80
N THR A 111 6.06 7.69 14.56
CA THR A 111 7.37 8.17 15.01
C THR A 111 8.36 8.10 13.85
N LYS A 112 9.09 9.20 13.59
CA LYS A 112 10.07 9.31 12.51
C LYS A 112 11.50 9.30 13.05
N SER A 113 12.38 8.54 12.40
CA SER A 113 13.81 8.52 12.70
C SER A 113 14.61 8.46 11.41
N ARG A 114 15.74 9.16 11.33
CA ARG A 114 16.63 9.08 10.17
C ARG A 114 17.44 7.79 10.26
N VAL A 115 17.49 7.06 9.15
CA VAL A 115 18.33 5.86 9.01
C VAL A 115 19.57 6.26 8.22
N ARG A 116 20.74 5.90 8.74
CA ARG A 116 22.00 5.96 7.97
C ARG A 116 22.20 4.60 7.31
N GLY A 117 22.46 4.60 6.01
CA GLY A 117 22.70 3.41 5.22
C GLY A 117 23.16 3.81 3.82
N GLU A 118 23.19 2.84 2.90
CA GLU A 118 23.55 3.01 1.49
C GLU A 118 22.72 4.08 0.80
N VAL A 119 21.40 4.04 1.05
CA VAL A 119 20.49 5.05 0.53
C VAL A 119 20.49 6.23 1.48
N GLU A 120 21.00 7.36 0.99
CA GLU A 120 21.04 8.58 1.79
C GLU A 120 19.64 9.16 2.01
N GLY A 121 19.41 9.70 3.21
CA GLY A 121 18.17 10.41 3.52
C GLY A 121 16.96 9.54 3.84
N VAL A 122 17.15 8.23 4.00
CA VAL A 122 16.07 7.30 4.40
C VAL A 122 15.50 7.69 5.76
N ILE A 123 14.18 7.68 5.84
CA ILE A 123 13.42 7.92 7.05
C ILE A 123 12.66 6.64 7.42
N ARG A 124 12.88 6.16 8.64
CA ARG A 124 12.10 5.09 9.26
C ARG A 124 10.85 5.67 9.91
N TYR A 125 9.70 5.15 9.50
CA TYR A 125 8.39 5.45 10.08
C TYR A 125 7.93 4.24 10.91
N LYS A 126 7.71 4.44 12.21
CA LYS A 126 7.23 3.38 13.13
C LYS A 126 5.77 3.62 13.53
N LYS A 127 4.92 2.61 13.36
CA LYS A 127 3.49 2.67 13.68
C LYS A 127 2.92 1.27 13.92
N ASN A 128 2.08 1.13 14.96
CA ASN A 128 1.36 -0.11 15.27
C ASN A 128 2.27 -1.37 15.35
N GLY A 129 3.44 -1.23 15.97
CA GLY A 129 4.43 -2.31 16.10
C GLY A 129 5.08 -2.74 14.78
N LYS A 130 4.96 -1.93 13.72
CA LYS A 130 5.62 -2.13 12.42
C LYS A 130 6.46 -0.91 12.07
N TYR A 131 7.40 -1.11 11.16
CA TYR A 131 8.23 -0.03 10.65
C TYR A 131 8.45 -0.15 9.15
N ILE A 132 8.64 0.99 8.50
CA ILE A 132 8.97 1.10 7.09
C ILE A 132 10.03 2.16 6.87
N ASP A 133 10.99 1.84 6.02
CA ASP A 133 12.07 2.74 5.62
C ASP A 133 11.78 3.26 4.23
N ILE A 134 11.59 4.58 4.13
CA ILE A 134 11.25 5.27 2.89
C ILE A 134 12.38 6.22 2.53
N ALA A 135 12.88 6.09 1.32
CA ALA A 135 13.89 6.98 0.77
C ALA A 135 13.30 8.35 0.38
N PRO A 136 14.13 9.39 0.17
CA PRO A 136 13.65 10.73 -0.18
C PRO A 136 12.81 10.80 -1.46
N ASP A 137 13.08 9.91 -2.42
CA ASP A 137 12.34 9.77 -3.69
C ASP A 137 10.95 9.12 -3.51
N GLY A 138 10.67 8.57 -2.33
CA GLY A 138 9.42 7.88 -2.00
C GLY A 138 9.49 6.36 -2.11
N SER A 139 10.59 5.80 -2.62
CA SER A 139 10.79 4.35 -2.75
C SER A 139 10.91 3.66 -1.39
N ILE A 140 10.43 2.41 -1.32
CA ILE A 140 10.47 1.60 -0.09
C ILE A 140 11.78 0.82 -0.05
N VAL A 141 12.57 1.01 1.00
CA VAL A 141 13.84 0.30 1.19
C VAL A 141 13.63 -0.99 1.99
N LEU A 142 12.77 -0.94 3.02
CA LEU A 142 12.54 -2.05 3.93
C LEU A 142 11.19 -1.92 4.63
N PHE A 143 10.52 -3.04 4.88
CA PHE A 143 9.29 -3.11 5.67
C PHE A 143 9.30 -4.28 6.66
N GLY A 144 8.92 -4.07 7.92
CA GLY A 144 8.96 -5.14 8.91
C GLY A 144 8.22 -4.84 10.21
N LYS A 145 8.35 -5.75 11.17
CA LYS A 145 7.77 -5.65 12.52
C LYS A 145 8.83 -5.17 13.53
N GLN A 146 8.47 -4.19 14.36
CA GLN A 146 9.37 -3.54 15.32
C GLN A 146 9.89 -4.49 16.40
#